data_AF-A0A962D713-F1
#
_entry.id   AF-A0A962D713-F1
#
_cell.length_a   1.000
_cell.length_b   1.000
_cell.length_c   1.000
_cell.angle_alpha   90.00
_cell.angle_beta   90.00
_cell.angle_gamma   90.00
#
_symmetry.space_group_name_H-M   'P 1'
#
loop_
_entity.id
_entity.type
_entity.pdbx_description
1 polymer ?
#
loop_
_entity_poly.entity_id
_entity_poly.type
_entity_poly.pdbx_seq_one_letter_code
_entity_poly.pdbx_strand_id
1 'polypeptide(L)'
;MTKTITKTLVAIALVMLPITLAGCSTDADVASHNLSKAADQFEVNRRIVFYNGITGDYILTIEGLCSLGNFDTDGELSVTCKTGDDTYKKHFLGLSDNVTYFAEQIEASPVGVYHYRVIFKPSVIIPDIDLEVK
;
A
#
# COMPACT_ATOMS: atom_id res chain seq x y z
N MET A 1 -16.07 -52.50 -18.41
CA MET A 1 -16.95 -51.43 -17.85
C MET A 1 -16.29 -50.57 -16.77
N THR A 2 -15.23 -51.02 -16.10
CA THR A 2 -14.56 -50.28 -15.00
C THR A 2 -13.68 -49.11 -15.44
N LYS A 3 -12.98 -49.20 -16.59
CA LYS A 3 -12.06 -48.14 -17.08
C LYS A 3 -12.73 -46.82 -17.49
N THR A 4 -13.98 -46.85 -17.95
CA THR A 4 -14.71 -45.65 -18.37
C THR A 4 -15.16 -44.82 -17.16
N ILE A 5 -15.58 -45.49 -16.08
CA ILE A 5 -16.01 -44.87 -14.83
C ILE A 5 -14.84 -44.13 -14.14
N THR A 6 -13.62 -44.70 -14.17
CA THR A 6 -12.42 -44.06 -13.60
C THR A 6 -12.03 -42.79 -14.36
N LYS A 7 -12.20 -42.74 -15.69
CA LYS A 7 -11.90 -41.54 -16.50
C LYS A 7 -12.91 -40.43 -16.27
N THR A 8 -14.18 -40.75 -16.05
CA THR A 8 -15.23 -39.77 -15.75
C THR A 8 -15.07 -39.19 -14.34
N LEU A 9 -14.64 -39.98 -13.35
CA LEU A 9 -14.38 -39.50 -11.98
C LEU A 9 -13.19 -38.53 -11.91
N VAL A 10 -12.13 -38.78 -12.70
CA VAL A 10 -10.96 -37.87 -12.78
C VAL A 10 -11.31 -36.56 -13.50
N ALA A 11 -12.19 -36.61 -14.51
CA ALA A 11 -12.66 -35.41 -15.22
C ALA A 11 -13.57 -34.52 -14.34
N ILE A 12 -14.36 -35.10 -13.44
CA ILE A 12 -15.24 -34.35 -12.52
C ILE A 12 -14.44 -33.70 -11.39
N ALA A 13 -13.36 -34.35 -10.91
CA ALA A 13 -12.48 -33.78 -9.89
C ALA A 13 -11.68 -32.56 -10.38
N LEU A 14 -11.43 -32.44 -11.69
CA LEU A 14 -10.66 -31.34 -12.28
C LEU A 14 -11.49 -30.08 -12.56
N VAL A 15 -12.82 -30.17 -12.55
CA VAL A 15 -13.73 -29.02 -12.78
C VAL A 15 -14.17 -28.37 -11.46
N MET A 16 -13.90 -28.99 -10.31
CA MET A 16 -14.27 -28.47 -8.98
C MET A 16 -13.19 -27.61 -8.30
N LEU A 17 -12.00 -27.44 -8.89
CA LEU A 17 -10.99 -26.46 -8.45
C LEU A 17 -10.76 -25.50 -9.63
N PRO A 18 -11.22 -24.24 -9.59
CA PRO A 18 -10.94 -23.29 -8.52
C PRO A 18 -12.06 -22.26 -8.26
N ILE A 19 -12.90 -22.44 -7.24
CA ILE A 19 -13.76 -21.34 -6.72
C ILE A 19 -13.29 -20.88 -5.33
N THR A 20 -12.29 -21.53 -4.75
CA THR A 20 -11.81 -21.24 -3.39
C THR A 20 -10.87 -20.02 -3.28
N LEU A 21 -10.73 -19.20 -4.33
CA LEU A 21 -9.91 -17.98 -4.28
C LEU A 21 -10.71 -16.67 -4.27
N ALA A 22 -12.03 -16.72 -4.10
CA ALA A 22 -12.75 -15.53 -3.66
C ALA A 22 -12.43 -15.31 -2.17
N GLY A 23 -11.26 -14.72 -1.89
CA GLY A 23 -10.92 -14.26 -0.54
C GLY A 23 -12.02 -13.31 -0.08
N CYS A 24 -12.68 -13.63 1.03
CA CYS A 24 -13.68 -12.77 1.65
C CYS A 24 -12.98 -11.50 2.18
N SER A 25 -12.70 -10.54 1.32
CA SER A 25 -12.34 -9.19 1.76
C SER A 25 -13.58 -8.54 2.35
N THR A 26 -13.50 -8.08 3.60
CA THR A 26 -14.56 -7.31 4.21
C THR A 26 -14.64 -5.91 3.59
N ASP A 27 -15.76 -5.22 3.72
CA ASP A 27 -15.89 -3.82 3.28
C ASP A 27 -14.80 -2.93 3.91
N ALA A 28 -14.38 -3.24 5.14
CA ALA A 28 -13.30 -2.55 5.83
C ALA A 28 -11.94 -2.79 5.16
N ASP A 29 -11.65 -4.01 4.71
CA ASP A 29 -10.40 -4.33 4.00
C ASP A 29 -10.34 -3.58 2.66
N VAL A 30 -11.46 -3.51 1.95
CA VAL A 30 -11.56 -2.78 0.67
C VAL A 30 -11.39 -1.28 0.89
N ALA A 31 -12.05 -0.71 1.91
CA ALA A 31 -11.87 0.69 2.28
C ALA A 31 -10.41 1.00 2.64
N SER A 32 -9.78 0.17 3.46
CA SER A 32 -8.37 0.32 3.87
C SER A 32 -7.42 0.28 2.68
N HIS A 33 -7.63 -0.65 1.75
CA HIS A 33 -6.84 -0.73 0.51
C HIS A 33 -7.00 0.53 -0.34
N ASN A 34 -8.23 1.00 -0.52
CA ASN A 34 -8.52 2.20 -1.32
C ASN A 34 -7.95 3.48 -0.68
N LEU A 35 -8.01 3.61 0.65
CA LEU A 35 -7.40 4.74 1.38
C LEU A 35 -5.88 4.73 1.26
N SER A 36 -5.25 3.57 1.41
CA SER A 36 -3.80 3.41 1.22
C SER A 36 -3.39 3.85 -0.19
N LYS A 37 -4.12 3.37 -1.20
CA LYS A 37 -3.87 3.71 -2.61
C LYS A 37 -4.08 5.18 -2.92
N ALA A 38 -5.09 5.82 -2.33
CA ALA A 38 -5.34 7.25 -2.49
C ALA A 38 -4.20 8.08 -1.89
N ALA A 39 -3.70 7.68 -0.73
CA ALA A 39 -2.56 8.36 -0.13
C ALA A 39 -1.25 8.15 -0.90
N ASP A 40 -1.05 6.99 -1.52
CA ASP A 40 0.07 6.77 -2.45
C ASP A 40 -0.03 7.60 -3.72
N GLN A 41 -1.21 8.14 -4.03
CA GLN A 41 -1.40 9.15 -5.07
C GLN A 41 -1.33 10.58 -4.55
N PHE A 42 -0.97 10.80 -3.28
CA PHE A 42 -0.92 12.11 -2.66
C PHE A 42 -2.28 12.82 -2.65
N GLU A 43 -3.37 12.07 -2.51
CA GLU A 43 -4.74 12.63 -2.44
C GLU A 43 -5.24 12.78 -0.99
N VAL A 44 -4.51 12.23 -0.02
CA VAL A 44 -4.90 12.18 1.38
C VAL A 44 -3.89 12.94 2.23
N ASN A 45 -4.37 13.89 3.02
CA ASN A 45 -3.55 14.62 3.98
C ASN A 45 -3.34 13.76 5.25
N ARG A 46 -2.08 13.56 5.62
CA ARG A 46 -1.68 12.77 6.79
C ARG A 46 -0.79 13.58 7.71
N ARG A 47 -0.96 13.36 9.00
CA ARG A 47 -0.04 13.80 10.05
C ARG A 47 0.71 12.58 10.58
N ILE A 48 2.02 12.58 10.42
CA ILE A 48 2.91 11.57 10.97
C ILE A 48 3.69 12.23 12.11
N VAL A 49 3.55 11.70 13.32
CA VAL A 49 4.25 12.20 14.50
C VAL A 49 5.18 11.12 15.01
N PHE A 50 6.47 11.45 15.06
CA PHE A 50 7.50 10.64 15.71
C PHE A 50 7.67 11.12 17.13
N TYR A 51 7.69 10.19 18.06
CA TYR A 51 7.78 10.51 19.47
C TYR A 51 8.56 9.45 20.22
N ASN A 52 9.07 9.87 21.37
CA ASN A 52 9.72 8.98 22.31
C ASN A 52 8.65 8.27 23.15
N GLY A 53 8.59 6.94 23.08
CA GLY A 53 7.63 6.11 23.83
C GLY A 53 7.87 6.09 25.34
N ILE A 54 9.05 6.49 25.82
CA ILE A 54 9.38 6.59 27.25
C ILE A 54 9.05 7.98 27.79
N THR A 55 9.54 9.04 27.15
CA THR A 55 9.38 10.42 27.67
C THR A 55 8.11 11.11 27.18
N GLY A 56 7.52 10.66 26.07
CA GLY A 56 6.39 11.30 25.42
C GLY A 56 6.78 12.50 24.54
N ASP A 57 8.06 12.81 24.42
CA ASP A 57 8.53 13.97 23.65
C ASP A 57 8.31 13.77 22.15
N TYR A 58 7.80 14.81 21.48
CA TYR A 58 7.67 14.84 20.03
C TYR A 58 9.01 15.20 19.40
N ILE A 59 9.53 14.29 18.59
CA ILE A 59 10.83 14.41 17.96
C ILE A 59 10.69 15.07 16.58
N LEU A 60 9.66 14.68 15.84
CA LEU A 60 9.40 15.18 14.50
C LEU A 60 7.91 15.07 14.19
N THR A 61 7.35 16.08 13.52
CA THR A 61 6.02 16.02 12.94
C THR A 61 6.11 16.35 11.46
N ILE A 62 5.53 15.48 10.64
CA ILE A 62 5.40 15.65 9.20
C ILE A 62 3.91 15.73 8.92
N GLU A 63 3.48 16.79 8.24
CA GLU A 63 2.09 16.97 7.84
C GLU A 63 2.04 17.34 6.36
N GLY A 64 1.12 16.69 5.63
CA GLY A 64 0.90 16.96 4.23
C GLY A 64 0.39 15.75 3.46
N LEU A 65 0.43 15.89 2.13
CA LEU A 65 0.11 14.80 1.21
C LEU A 65 1.30 13.84 1.18
N CYS A 66 1.26 12.82 2.04
CA CYS A 66 2.36 11.91 2.27
C CYS A 66 1.95 10.44 2.11
N SER A 67 2.77 9.70 1.36
CA SER A 67 2.76 8.24 1.30
C SER A 67 3.78 7.71 2.33
N LEU A 68 3.42 6.62 2.98
CA LEU A 68 4.27 5.93 3.94
C LEU A 68 4.71 4.60 3.33
N GLY A 69 5.98 4.27 3.46
CA GLY A 69 6.56 3.04 2.93
C GLY A 69 7.09 3.17 1.51
N ASN A 70 7.34 1.98 0.94
CA ASN A 70 7.91 1.62 -0.37
C ASN A 70 9.12 0.68 -0.17
N PHE A 71 8.84 -0.54 0.30
CA PHE A 71 9.84 -1.60 0.52
C PHE A 71 10.80 -1.34 1.70
N ASP A 72 10.27 -0.81 2.80
CA ASP A 72 11.06 -0.65 4.03
C ASP A 72 11.31 -2.01 4.70
N THR A 73 12.49 -2.16 5.31
CA THR A 73 12.80 -3.28 6.19
C THR A 73 12.31 -3.02 7.62
N ASP A 74 12.22 -4.07 8.43
CA ASP A 74 11.87 -3.95 9.84
C ASP A 74 12.74 -2.89 10.54
N GLY A 75 12.08 -1.98 11.29
CA GLY A 75 12.75 -0.90 12.00
C GLY A 75 13.06 0.34 11.17
N GLU A 76 12.66 0.40 9.90
CA GLU A 76 12.75 1.59 9.06
C GLU A 76 11.36 2.05 8.61
N LEU A 77 11.22 3.37 8.44
CA LEU A 77 10.08 3.97 7.79
C LEU A 77 10.55 5.04 6.81
N SER A 78 10.16 4.89 5.55
CA SER A 78 10.28 5.95 4.57
C SER A 78 8.97 6.72 4.43
N VAL A 79 9.07 8.05 4.36
CA VAL A 79 7.92 8.95 4.17
C VAL A 79 8.21 9.83 2.97
N THR A 80 7.36 9.73 1.94
CA THR A 80 7.46 10.57 0.74
C THR A 80 6.30 11.55 0.75
N CYS A 81 6.57 12.85 0.71
CA CYS A 81 5.57 13.90 0.73
C CYS A 81 5.65 14.75 -0.54
N LYS A 82 4.50 15.05 -1.14
CA LYS A 82 4.40 16.04 -2.21
C LYS A 82 4.35 17.44 -1.60
N THR A 83 5.29 18.30 -1.98
CA THR A 83 5.45 19.65 -1.39
C THR A 83 5.09 20.80 -2.34
N GLY A 84 4.71 20.48 -3.57
CA GLY A 84 4.31 21.43 -4.61
C GLY A 84 4.06 20.70 -5.93
N ASP A 85 3.90 21.45 -7.02
CA ASP A 85 3.73 20.86 -8.36
C ASP A 85 4.99 20.09 -8.74
N ASP A 86 4.83 18.78 -8.96
CA ASP A 86 5.88 17.82 -9.28
C ASP A 86 7.13 17.87 -8.38
N THR A 87 7.00 18.36 -7.14
CA THR A 87 8.08 18.42 -6.16
C THR A 87 7.77 17.52 -4.97
N TYR A 88 8.77 16.73 -4.58
CA TYR A 88 8.63 15.70 -3.55
C TYR A 88 9.81 15.76 -2.58
N LYS A 89 9.54 15.52 -1.30
CA LYS A 89 10.56 15.27 -0.28
C LYS A 89 10.44 13.83 0.20
N LYS A 90 11.58 13.16 0.38
CA LYS A 90 11.65 11.83 0.98
C LYS A 90 12.43 11.90 2.28
N HIS A 91 11.86 11.29 3.31
CA HIS A 91 12.45 11.14 4.64
C HIS A 91 12.74 9.66 4.88
N PHE A 92 13.91 9.35 5.43
CA PHE A 92 14.30 8.02 5.90
C PHE A 92 14.43 8.09 7.41
N LEU A 93 13.66 7.27 8.11
CA LEU A 93 13.46 7.39 9.55
C LEU A 93 13.70 6.02 10.18
N GLY A 94 14.72 5.94 11.03
CA GLY A 94 15.00 4.74 11.82
C GLY A 94 14.10 4.70 13.05
N LEU A 95 13.39 3.60 13.22
CA LEU A 95 12.63 3.29 14.43
C LEU A 95 13.56 2.58 15.42
N SER A 96 13.32 2.79 16.71
CA SER A 96 14.08 2.13 17.78
C SER A 96 13.15 1.76 18.92
N ASP A 97 13.63 1.01 19.91
CA ASP A 97 12.83 0.58 21.07
C ASP A 97 12.12 1.74 21.78
N ASN A 98 12.72 2.93 21.73
CA ASN A 98 12.19 4.13 22.39
C ASN A 98 11.57 5.13 21.42
N VAL A 99 11.76 4.97 20.11
CA VAL A 99 11.26 5.93 19.10
C VAL A 99 10.31 5.23 18.17
N THR A 100 9.06 5.67 18.19
CA THR A 100 7.99 5.14 17.34
C THR A 100 7.23 6.29 16.70
N TYR A 101 6.20 5.95 15.92
CA TYR A 101 5.36 6.92 15.24
C TYR A 101 3.89 6.53 15.30
N PHE A 102 3.02 7.54 15.18
CA PHE A 102 1.65 7.32 14.74
C PHE A 102 1.38 8.12 13.48
N ALA A 103 0.55 7.59 12.60
CA ALA A 103 0.10 8.25 11.38
C ALA A 103 -1.41 8.39 11.43
N GLU A 104 -1.87 9.63 11.41
CA GLU A 104 -3.29 9.97 11.39
C GLU A 104 -3.65 10.51 10.01
N GLN A 105 -4.80 10.08 9.50
CA GLN A 105 -5.46 10.76 8.40
C GLN A 105 -6.35 11.86 8.98
N ILE A 106 -6.01 13.12 8.71
CA ILE A 106 -6.62 14.29 9.38
C ILE A 106 -8.06 14.50 8.91
N GLU A 107 -8.31 14.30 7.61
CA GLU A 107 -9.62 14.52 7.00
C GLU A 107 -10.25 13.20 6.55
N ALA A 108 -11.57 13.09 6.68
CA ALA A 108 -12.30 11.96 6.12
C ALA A 108 -12.19 11.98 4.59
N SER A 109 -11.67 10.89 4.01
CA SER A 109 -11.59 10.73 2.55
C SER A 109 -12.72 9.82 2.08
N PRO A 110 -13.60 10.25 1.17
CA PRO A 110 -14.65 9.39 0.64
C PRO A 110 -14.00 8.30 -0.20
N VAL A 111 -14.06 7.06 0.26
CA VAL A 111 -13.65 5.87 -0.51
C VAL A 111 -14.84 4.95 -0.71
N GLY A 112 -15.02 4.45 -1.94
CA GLY A 112 -16.07 3.49 -2.24
C GLY A 112 -15.65 2.08 -1.80
N VAL A 113 -16.50 1.39 -1.06
CA VAL A 113 -16.32 -0.04 -0.71
C VAL A 113 -16.71 -0.99 -1.85
N TYR A 114 -17.49 -0.50 -2.82
CA TYR A 114 -18.00 -1.30 -3.94
C TYR A 114 -17.16 -1.20 -5.22
N HIS A 115 -16.13 -0.36 -5.23
CA HIS A 115 -15.28 -0.15 -6.41
C HIS A 115 -13.82 -0.40 -6.05
N TYR A 116 -13.24 -1.43 -6.67
CA TYR A 116 -11.81 -1.66 -6.60
C TYR A 116 -11.08 -0.60 -7.41
N ARG A 117 -10.19 0.16 -6.76
CA ARG A 117 -9.40 1.20 -7.43
C ARG A 117 -8.11 0.59 -7.97
N VAL A 118 -7.91 0.61 -9.28
CA VAL A 118 -6.61 0.30 -9.92
C VAL A 118 -6.13 1.53 -10.65
N ILE A 119 -4.85 1.85 -10.50
CA ILE A 119 -4.24 3.01 -11.15
C ILE A 119 -3.10 2.47 -11.99
N PHE A 120 -3.21 2.65 -13.30
CA PHE A 120 -2.13 2.38 -14.24
C PHE A 120 -1.45 3.71 -14.56
N LYS A 121 -0.13 3.78 -14.36
CA LYS A 121 0.69 4.92 -14.79
C LYS A 121 1.53 4.48 -16.01
N PRO A 122 1.10 4.75 -17.26
CA PRO A 122 1.76 4.21 -18.45
C PRO A 122 3.22 4.67 -18.62
N SER A 123 3.52 5.90 -18.19
CA SER A 123 4.86 6.50 -18.30
C SER A 123 5.92 5.84 -17.42
N VAL A 124 5.55 5.09 -16.36
CA VAL A 124 6.51 4.36 -15.52
C VAL A 124 6.76 2.93 -16.01
N ILE A 125 5.94 2.44 -16.93
CA ILE A 125 6.06 1.09 -17.52
C ILE A 125 7.06 1.10 -18.69
N ILE A 126 7.21 2.25 -19.36
CA ILE A 126 8.23 2.47 -20.39
C ILE A 126 9.42 3.15 -19.70
N PRO A 127 10.52 2.44 -19.42
CA PRO A 127 11.67 3.05 -18.76
C PRO A 127 12.28 4.13 -19.65
N ASP A 128 12.58 5.29 -19.08
CA ASP A 128 13.45 6.26 -19.73
C ASP A 128 14.85 5.63 -19.85
N ILE A 129 15.30 5.41 -21.08
CA ILE A 129 16.64 4.87 -21.36
C ILE A 129 17.62 6.02 -21.24
N ASP A 130 18.27 6.12 -20.09
CA ASP A 130 19.37 7.07 -19.90
C ASP A 130 20.63 6.49 -20.54
N LEU A 131 20.99 6.99 -21.73
CA LEU A 131 22.20 6.59 -22.43
C LEU A 131 23.36 7.43 -21.92
N GLU A 132 24.13 6.88 -20.98
CA GLU A 132 25.45 7.44 -20.63
C GLU A 132 26.38 7.30 -21.85
N VAL A 133 26.53 8.39 -22.62
CA VAL A 133 27.54 8.49 -23.67
C VAL A 133 28.87 8.82 -23.00
N LYS A 134 29.79 7.86 -23.05
CA LYS A 134 31.15 7.96 -22.52
C LYS A 134 32.05 8.87 -23.36
#